data_AF-A0A955AUB3-F1
#
_entry.id   AF-A0A955AUB3-F1
#
_cell.length_a   1.000
_cell.length_b   1.000
_cell.length_c   1.000
_cell.angle_alpha   90.00
_cell.angle_beta   90.00
_cell.angle_gamma   90.00
#
_symmetry.space_group_name_H-M   'P 1'
#
loop_
_entity.id
_entity.type
_entity.pdbx_description
1 polymer ?
#
loop_
_entity_poly.entity_id
_entity_poly.type
_entity_poly.pdbx_seq_one_letter_code
_entity_poly.pdbx_strand_id
1 'polypeptide(L)'
;SVKIIGENTSLYAQGYFVYDSKKAGSVTTSHLRFSPRPVKSTYLVSRANFVACHQFSFLERIDVLAQAEPGATFLLNSPYAADEVWDHLPQEVQQAIIDKRLKFFVVDALKVASEAGMGQRINTVMQTCFFALANILPREQAIEEIKLAIKKTYAKRGEVVLQRNYAAVDASLAALHEVQVPTAVSSTTRRLPPIGADAPDFVQRVTAMMIAGQGDLLPVSALPVDGTFPTGTARFEKRGIAVEIPIWDADICIQCGLCSLVCPHAAIRMKVFGEGAAAAAPASFVTKAWSGKETSGDRMTIQVAPDDCTGCGVCVDVCPARSKEAVKHKAINMSPKLEHLDRERTNFDFFLSLPEADRRQVKSDTVKGSQVFEPLFEFSGACAGCGETPYLKLLTQLFGDRTLVANATGCSSIFGGNLPTTPWSVNAQGRGPAWSNSLFEDNA
;
A
#
# COMPACT_ATOMS: atom_id res chain seq x y z
N SER A 1 -15.65 -17.26 9.07
CA SER A 1 -16.65 -17.69 8.09
C SER A 1 -16.59 -19.19 7.81
N VAL A 2 -15.52 -19.73 7.21
CA VAL A 2 -15.42 -21.17 6.85
C VAL A 2 -15.73 -22.11 8.01
N LYS A 3 -15.05 -21.91 9.15
CA LYS A 3 -15.27 -22.71 10.36
C LYS A 3 -16.71 -22.61 10.90
N ILE A 4 -17.23 -21.39 11.02
CA ILE A 4 -18.60 -21.13 11.52
C ILE A 4 -19.63 -21.86 10.65
N ILE A 5 -19.50 -21.80 9.32
CA ILE A 5 -20.44 -22.45 8.41
C ILE A 5 -20.27 -23.97 8.45
N GLY A 6 -19.03 -24.47 8.39
CA GLY A 6 -18.77 -25.91 8.37
C GLY A 6 -19.10 -26.63 9.68
N GLU A 7 -19.03 -25.97 10.83
CA GLU A 7 -19.37 -26.58 12.14
C GLU A 7 -20.87 -26.46 12.47
N ASN A 8 -21.57 -25.46 11.94
CA ASN A 8 -22.97 -25.17 12.34
C ASN A 8 -24.00 -25.40 11.21
N THR A 9 -23.58 -25.94 10.06
CA THR A 9 -24.48 -26.31 8.95
C THR A 9 -24.15 -27.69 8.40
N SER A 10 -25.04 -28.24 7.59
CA SER A 10 -24.78 -29.47 6.82
C SER A 10 -23.94 -29.24 5.55
N LEU A 11 -23.48 -28.00 5.31
CA LEU A 11 -22.73 -27.65 4.11
C LEU A 11 -21.26 -28.07 4.25
N TYR A 12 -20.72 -28.62 3.18
CA TYR A 12 -19.28 -28.71 2.97
C TYR A 12 -18.70 -27.32 2.75
N ALA A 13 -17.64 -26.99 3.49
CA ALA A 13 -16.95 -25.71 3.41
C ALA A 13 -15.50 -25.90 2.92
N GLN A 14 -15.08 -25.08 1.96
CA GLN A 14 -13.70 -25.02 1.45
C GLN A 14 -13.21 -23.57 1.51
N GLY A 15 -11.95 -23.38 1.90
CA GLY A 15 -11.25 -22.10 1.82
C GLY A 15 -9.87 -22.28 1.21
N TYR A 16 -9.52 -21.44 0.23
CA TYR A 16 -8.19 -21.32 -0.33
C TYR A 16 -7.81 -19.84 -0.37
N PHE A 17 -6.55 -19.52 -0.05
CA PHE A 17 -6.11 -18.15 0.14
C PHE A 17 -4.87 -17.90 -0.72
N VAL A 18 -4.97 -16.92 -1.62
CA VAL A 18 -3.86 -16.43 -2.43
C VAL A 18 -3.27 -15.23 -1.71
N TYR A 19 -2.00 -15.34 -1.34
CA TYR A 19 -1.23 -14.27 -0.71
C TYR A 19 -0.21 -13.71 -1.69
N ASP A 20 0.11 -12.43 -1.52
CA ASP A 20 1.29 -11.86 -2.14
C ASP A 20 2.53 -12.09 -1.25
N SER A 21 3.67 -12.18 -1.91
CA SER A 21 5.03 -12.10 -1.38
C SER A 21 5.35 -10.82 -0.60
N LYS A 22 4.72 -9.68 -0.97
CA LYS A 22 4.91 -8.40 -0.29
C LYS A 22 4.37 -8.47 1.12
N LYS A 23 5.22 -8.12 2.10
CA LYS A 23 4.93 -8.37 3.53
C LYS A 23 3.94 -7.40 4.18
N ALA A 24 3.66 -6.26 3.55
CA ALA A 24 2.71 -5.28 4.05
C ALA A 24 1.93 -4.65 2.91
N GLY A 25 0.63 -4.39 3.12
CA GLY A 25 -0.23 -3.63 2.21
C GLY A 25 -0.41 -4.26 0.83
N SER A 26 -0.42 -5.59 0.76
CA SER A 26 -0.69 -6.28 -0.50
C SER A 26 -2.04 -6.98 -0.52
N VAL A 27 -2.45 -7.37 -1.73
CA VAL A 27 -3.71 -8.01 -2.04
C VAL A 27 -3.69 -9.43 -1.49
N THR A 28 -4.76 -9.80 -0.80
CA THR A 28 -5.04 -11.19 -0.43
C THR A 28 -6.39 -11.55 -1.01
N THR A 29 -6.44 -12.60 -1.81
CA THR A 29 -7.68 -13.09 -2.43
C THR A 29 -8.12 -14.36 -1.73
N SER A 30 -9.30 -14.32 -1.11
CA SER A 30 -9.88 -15.47 -0.41
C SER A 30 -10.93 -16.14 -1.30
N HIS A 31 -10.70 -17.40 -1.64
CA HIS A 31 -11.61 -18.23 -2.43
C HIS A 31 -12.36 -19.18 -1.50
N LEU A 32 -13.64 -18.89 -1.27
CA LEU A 32 -14.49 -19.67 -0.37
C LEU A 32 -15.58 -20.38 -1.16
N ARG A 33 -15.88 -21.63 -0.80
CA ARG A 33 -17.00 -22.40 -1.36
C ARG A 33 -17.78 -23.06 -0.24
N PHE A 34 -19.11 -23.00 -0.35
CA PHE A 34 -20.06 -23.65 0.54
C PHE A 34 -21.06 -24.43 -0.31
N SER A 35 -21.28 -25.71 -0.01
CA SER A 35 -22.08 -26.58 -0.87
C SER A 35 -22.72 -27.71 -0.07
N PRO A 36 -23.97 -28.12 -0.38
CA PRO A 36 -24.58 -29.32 0.20
C PRO A 36 -23.92 -30.62 -0.29
N ARG A 37 -23.10 -30.56 -1.34
CA ARG A 37 -22.32 -31.69 -1.88
C ARG A 37 -20.83 -31.50 -1.60
N PRO A 38 -20.04 -32.60 -1.48
CA PRO A 38 -18.60 -32.52 -1.31
C PRO A 38 -17.92 -31.64 -2.36
N VAL A 39 -17.09 -30.68 -1.91
CA VAL A 39 -16.39 -29.74 -2.78
C VAL A 39 -15.09 -30.39 -3.29
N LYS A 40 -15.06 -30.73 -4.58
CA LYS A 40 -13.88 -31.33 -5.26
C LYS A 40 -13.05 -30.32 -6.07
N SER A 41 -13.42 -29.04 -6.05
CA SER A 41 -12.80 -27.99 -6.88
C SER A 41 -11.47 -27.53 -6.28
N THR A 42 -10.37 -28.18 -6.64
CA THR A 42 -9.00 -27.85 -6.22
C THR A 42 -8.36 -26.79 -7.12
N TYR A 43 -9.11 -25.74 -7.43
CA TYR A 43 -8.69 -24.60 -8.26
C TYR A 43 -9.34 -23.31 -7.76
N LEU A 44 -8.84 -22.15 -8.20
CA LEU A 44 -9.35 -20.83 -7.81
C LEU A 44 -10.81 -20.63 -8.24
N VAL A 45 -11.56 -19.75 -7.57
CA VAL A 45 -12.92 -19.42 -8.00
C VAL A 45 -12.83 -18.54 -9.25
N SER A 46 -13.43 -19.03 -10.35
CA SER A 46 -13.53 -18.32 -11.63
C SER A 46 -14.92 -17.73 -11.91
N ARG A 47 -15.92 -18.06 -11.07
CA ARG A 47 -17.27 -17.51 -11.10
C ARG A 47 -17.77 -17.38 -9.67
N ALA A 48 -17.97 -16.16 -9.22
CA ALA A 48 -18.33 -15.82 -7.85
C ALA A 48 -19.71 -15.17 -7.81
N ASN A 49 -20.60 -15.76 -7.03
CA ASN A 49 -21.92 -15.21 -6.69
C ASN A 49 -21.85 -14.13 -5.60
N PHE A 50 -20.71 -14.00 -4.93
CA PHE A 50 -20.43 -13.02 -3.90
C PHE A 50 -18.99 -12.54 -4.03
N VAL A 51 -18.80 -11.22 -4.16
CA VAL A 51 -17.47 -10.59 -4.18
C VAL A 51 -17.42 -9.53 -3.08
N ALA A 52 -16.36 -9.54 -2.28
CA ALA A 52 -16.10 -8.51 -1.28
C ALA A 52 -14.79 -7.80 -1.58
N CYS A 53 -14.81 -6.47 -1.57
CA CYS A 53 -13.61 -5.64 -1.64
C CYS A 53 -13.46 -4.88 -0.32
N HIS A 54 -12.42 -5.21 0.45
CA HIS A 54 -12.22 -4.67 1.80
C HIS A 54 -11.41 -3.36 1.82
N GLN A 55 -10.97 -2.88 0.66
CA GLN A 55 -10.18 -1.67 0.52
C GLN A 55 -10.56 -0.93 -0.76
N PHE A 56 -11.13 0.27 -0.60
CA PHE A 56 -11.64 1.07 -1.70
C PHE A 56 -10.62 1.29 -2.84
N SER A 57 -9.37 1.60 -2.49
CA SER A 57 -8.30 1.91 -3.45
C SER A 57 -7.93 0.76 -4.39
N PHE A 58 -8.39 -0.48 -4.15
CA PHE A 58 -8.18 -1.57 -5.11
C PHE A 58 -8.99 -1.39 -6.38
N LEU A 59 -10.14 -0.70 -6.33
CA LEU A 59 -10.98 -0.45 -7.50
C LEU A 59 -10.26 0.41 -8.55
N GLU A 60 -9.39 1.31 -8.09
CA GLU A 60 -8.58 2.19 -8.93
C GLU A 60 -7.46 1.45 -9.67
N ARG A 61 -7.15 0.19 -9.34
CA ARG A 61 -5.96 -0.51 -9.87
C ARG A 61 -6.20 -1.94 -10.32
N ILE A 62 -7.22 -2.60 -9.80
CA ILE A 62 -7.44 -4.04 -9.97
C ILE A 62 -8.86 -4.28 -10.45
N ASP A 63 -9.01 -5.26 -11.34
CA ASP A 63 -10.33 -5.77 -11.70
C ASP A 63 -10.88 -6.72 -10.62
N VAL A 64 -11.33 -6.16 -9.50
CA VAL A 64 -11.89 -6.96 -8.40
C VAL A 64 -13.19 -7.68 -8.82
N LEU A 65 -13.87 -7.19 -9.86
CA LEU A 65 -15.15 -7.71 -10.33
C LEU A 65 -15.00 -8.71 -11.48
N ALA A 66 -13.77 -9.02 -11.93
CA ALA A 66 -13.51 -9.92 -13.05
C ALA A 66 -14.27 -11.25 -12.93
N GLN A 67 -14.20 -11.87 -11.74
CA GLN A 67 -14.79 -13.18 -11.46
C GLN A 67 -16.27 -13.11 -11.01
N ALA A 68 -16.86 -11.91 -10.86
CA ALA A 68 -18.26 -11.79 -10.48
C ALA A 68 -19.17 -12.33 -11.60
N GLU A 69 -20.13 -13.18 -11.25
CA GLU A 69 -21.16 -13.63 -12.18
C GLU A 69 -22.32 -12.62 -12.28
N PRO A 70 -23.15 -12.67 -13.34
CA PRO A 70 -24.34 -11.83 -13.43
C PRO A 70 -25.30 -12.06 -12.25
N GLY A 71 -25.77 -10.98 -11.62
CA GLY A 71 -26.65 -11.00 -10.46
C GLY A 71 -25.94 -11.23 -9.12
N ALA A 72 -24.60 -11.31 -9.12
CA ALA A 72 -23.82 -11.50 -7.90
C ALA A 72 -23.96 -10.32 -6.93
N THR A 73 -23.73 -10.59 -5.64
CA THR A 73 -23.63 -9.56 -4.61
C THR A 73 -22.22 -9.00 -4.56
N PHE A 74 -22.10 -7.68 -4.58
CA PHE A 74 -20.85 -6.96 -4.39
C PHE A 74 -20.88 -6.16 -3.09
N LEU A 75 -19.98 -6.46 -2.15
CA LEU A 75 -19.80 -5.75 -0.89
C LEU A 75 -18.50 -4.94 -0.92
N LEU A 76 -18.57 -3.64 -0.71
CA LEU A 76 -17.42 -2.74 -0.71
C LEU A 76 -17.26 -2.04 0.65
N ASN A 77 -16.05 -2.10 1.20
CA ASN A 77 -15.64 -1.19 2.25
C ASN A 77 -15.30 0.17 1.63
N SER A 78 -16.11 1.20 1.90
CA SER A 78 -16.04 2.51 1.25
C SER A 78 -16.03 3.62 2.30
N PRO A 79 -15.16 4.64 2.16
CA PRO A 79 -15.27 5.85 2.99
C PRO A 79 -16.45 6.75 2.58
N TYR A 80 -17.06 6.49 1.42
CA TYR A 80 -18.18 7.24 0.87
C TYR A 80 -19.51 6.55 1.17
N ALA A 81 -20.56 7.35 1.40
CA ALA A 81 -21.92 6.89 1.65
C ALA A 81 -22.57 6.28 0.39
N ALA A 82 -23.69 5.57 0.56
CA ALA A 82 -24.35 4.83 -0.52
C ALA A 82 -24.89 5.72 -1.66
N ASP A 83 -25.21 6.97 -1.36
CA ASP A 83 -25.67 7.99 -2.31
C ASP A 83 -24.53 8.71 -3.04
N GLU A 84 -23.31 8.66 -2.52
CA GLU A 84 -22.14 9.35 -3.08
C GLU A 84 -21.15 8.40 -3.77
N VAL A 85 -21.03 7.16 -3.26
CA VAL A 85 -19.99 6.21 -3.66
C VAL A 85 -19.90 5.98 -5.17
N TRP A 86 -21.04 6.04 -5.87
CA TRP A 86 -21.12 5.84 -7.30
C TRP A 86 -20.20 6.79 -8.07
N ASP A 87 -20.15 8.07 -7.67
CA ASP A 87 -19.38 9.12 -8.35
C ASP A 87 -17.87 8.98 -8.15
N HIS A 88 -17.46 8.17 -7.16
CA HIS A 88 -16.06 7.87 -6.88
C HIS A 88 -15.56 6.59 -7.54
N LEU A 89 -16.44 5.83 -8.22
CA LEU A 89 -16.04 4.59 -8.89
C LEU A 89 -15.42 4.86 -10.26
N PRO A 90 -14.36 4.12 -10.65
CA PRO A 90 -13.86 4.15 -12.02
C PRO A 90 -14.91 3.66 -13.04
N GLN A 91 -14.82 4.18 -14.26
CA GLN A 91 -15.67 3.87 -15.39
C GLN A 91 -15.84 2.35 -15.60
N GLU A 92 -14.74 1.60 -15.56
CA GLU A 92 -14.73 0.15 -15.75
C GLU A 92 -15.50 -0.59 -14.65
N VAL A 93 -15.45 -0.09 -13.41
CA VAL A 93 -16.16 -0.68 -12.26
C VAL A 93 -17.66 -0.41 -12.37
N GLN A 94 -18.06 0.83 -12.68
CA GLN A 94 -19.46 1.17 -12.93
C GLN A 94 -20.05 0.31 -14.06
N GLN A 95 -19.33 0.19 -15.17
CA GLN A 95 -19.75 -0.63 -16.31
C GLN A 95 -19.93 -2.09 -15.91
N ALA A 96 -18.97 -2.67 -15.17
CA ALA A 96 -19.05 -4.06 -14.71
C ALA A 96 -20.24 -4.28 -13.76
N ILE A 97 -20.57 -3.33 -12.88
CA ILE A 97 -21.72 -3.40 -11.98
C ILE A 97 -23.03 -3.42 -12.79
N ILE A 98 -23.16 -2.55 -13.81
CA ILE A 98 -24.35 -2.45 -14.66
C ILE A 98 -24.51 -3.69 -15.53
N ASP A 99 -23.48 -4.06 -16.30
CA ASP A 99 -23.54 -5.16 -17.26
C ASP A 99 -23.86 -6.50 -16.58
N LYS A 100 -23.27 -6.70 -15.40
CA LYS A 100 -23.49 -7.90 -14.60
C LYS A 100 -24.71 -7.76 -13.67
N ARG A 101 -25.41 -6.63 -13.64
CA ARG A 101 -26.58 -6.39 -12.77
C ARG A 101 -26.30 -6.76 -11.31
N LEU A 102 -25.17 -6.30 -10.78
CA LEU A 102 -24.73 -6.66 -9.44
C LEU A 102 -25.61 -6.01 -8.37
N LYS A 103 -25.82 -6.73 -7.27
CA LYS A 103 -26.43 -6.17 -6.06
C LYS A 103 -25.34 -5.50 -5.24
N PHE A 104 -25.29 -4.17 -5.24
CA PHE A 104 -24.16 -3.42 -4.72
C PHE A 104 -24.45 -2.89 -3.30
N PHE A 105 -23.57 -3.24 -2.35
CA PHE A 105 -23.66 -2.83 -0.95
C PHE A 105 -22.36 -2.16 -0.51
N VAL A 106 -22.49 -1.15 0.34
CA VAL A 106 -21.36 -0.44 0.94
C VAL A 106 -21.47 -0.38 2.46
N VAL A 107 -20.30 -0.30 3.11
CA VAL A 107 -20.15 -0.03 4.54
C VAL A 107 -18.85 0.75 4.75
N ASP A 108 -18.86 1.78 5.59
CA ASP A 108 -17.62 2.40 6.07
C ASP A 108 -17.10 1.63 7.29
N ALA A 109 -16.38 0.55 7.02
CA ALA A 109 -15.93 -0.34 8.07
C ALA A 109 -14.84 0.29 8.95
N LEU A 110 -14.10 1.26 8.43
CA LEU A 110 -13.06 1.98 9.18
C LEU A 110 -13.69 2.90 10.23
N LYS A 111 -14.71 3.67 9.83
CA LYS A 111 -15.47 4.51 10.75
C LYS A 111 -16.16 3.68 11.82
N VAL A 112 -16.88 2.63 11.43
CA VAL A 112 -17.55 1.72 12.37
C VAL A 112 -16.55 1.10 13.37
N ALA A 113 -15.39 0.63 12.90
CA ALA A 113 -14.37 0.07 13.77
C ALA A 113 -13.76 1.11 14.71
N SER A 114 -13.51 2.33 14.22
CA SER A 114 -12.97 3.43 15.03
C SER A 114 -13.93 3.84 16.14
N GLU A 115 -15.20 4.08 15.81
CA GLU A 115 -16.25 4.46 16.75
C GLU A 115 -16.54 3.35 17.78
N ALA A 116 -16.40 2.08 17.40
CA ALA A 116 -16.47 0.93 18.30
C ALA A 116 -15.19 0.72 19.14
N GLY A 117 -14.17 1.57 19.01
CA GLY A 117 -12.91 1.47 19.75
C GLY A 117 -12.01 0.31 19.33
N MET A 118 -12.17 -0.19 18.10
CA MET A 118 -11.36 -1.23 17.47
C MET A 118 -10.19 -0.67 16.63
N GLY A 119 -10.13 0.65 16.45
CA GLY A 119 -9.12 1.30 15.61
C GLY A 119 -9.31 0.91 14.14
N GLN A 120 -8.24 0.53 13.45
CA GLN A 120 -8.24 0.21 12.02
C GLN A 120 -8.68 -1.23 11.68
N ARG A 121 -9.29 -1.96 12.63
CA ARG A 121 -9.61 -3.39 12.47
C ARG A 121 -11.02 -3.62 11.93
N ILE A 122 -11.13 -3.76 10.61
CA ILE A 122 -12.41 -3.92 9.90
C ILE A 122 -12.92 -5.37 9.81
N ASN A 123 -12.15 -6.35 10.29
CA ASN A 123 -12.43 -7.77 10.08
C ASN A 123 -13.80 -8.22 10.63
N THR A 124 -14.15 -7.78 11.83
CA THR A 124 -15.45 -8.09 12.46
C THR A 124 -16.61 -7.46 11.69
N VAL A 125 -16.43 -6.22 11.20
CA VAL A 125 -17.44 -5.51 10.41
C VAL A 125 -17.69 -6.22 9.08
N MET A 126 -16.64 -6.42 8.27
CA MET A 126 -16.76 -7.05 6.95
C MET A 126 -17.28 -8.48 7.04
N GLN A 127 -16.89 -9.23 8.07
CA GLN A 127 -17.41 -10.57 8.31
C GLN A 127 -18.92 -10.54 8.61
N THR A 128 -19.37 -9.57 9.40
CA THR A 128 -20.80 -9.43 9.76
C THR A 128 -21.62 -9.09 8.52
N CYS A 129 -21.16 -8.14 7.70
CA CYS A 129 -21.80 -7.80 6.43
C CYS A 129 -21.82 -9.00 5.45
N PHE A 130 -20.74 -9.80 5.38
CA PHE A 130 -20.72 -11.04 4.59
C PHE A 130 -21.85 -11.98 5.01
N PHE A 131 -22.00 -12.26 6.29
CA PHE A 131 -23.04 -13.19 6.77
C PHE A 131 -24.46 -12.64 6.55
N ALA A 132 -24.65 -11.33 6.70
CA ALA A 132 -25.94 -10.68 6.45
C ALA A 132 -26.37 -10.79 4.98
N LEU A 133 -25.41 -10.76 4.04
CA LEU A 133 -25.68 -10.72 2.60
C LEU A 133 -25.56 -12.07 1.89
N ALA A 134 -24.74 -12.99 2.39
CA ALA A 134 -24.48 -14.27 1.70
C ALA A 134 -25.66 -15.24 1.75
N ASN A 135 -26.64 -15.01 2.63
CA ASN A 135 -27.85 -15.83 2.81
C ASN A 135 -27.57 -17.34 2.98
N ILE A 136 -26.45 -17.67 3.64
CA ILE A 136 -26.04 -19.06 3.93
C ILE A 136 -26.72 -19.57 5.21
N LEU A 137 -27.00 -18.65 6.14
CA LEU A 137 -27.66 -18.89 7.42
C LEU A 137 -28.77 -17.85 7.59
N PRO A 138 -29.86 -18.17 8.32
CA PRO A 138 -30.79 -17.18 8.80
C PRO A 138 -30.04 -16.06 9.55
N ARG A 139 -30.43 -14.80 9.32
CA ARG A 139 -29.72 -13.62 9.84
C ARG A 139 -29.51 -13.66 11.35
N GLU A 140 -30.55 -14.00 12.11
CA GLU A 140 -30.51 -14.08 13.57
C GLU A 140 -29.51 -15.13 14.05
N GLN A 141 -29.56 -16.33 13.45
CA GLN A 141 -28.63 -17.41 13.72
C GLN A 141 -27.19 -17.01 13.37
N ALA A 142 -26.98 -16.34 12.24
CA ALA A 142 -25.65 -15.89 11.84
C ALA A 142 -25.05 -14.89 12.84
N ILE A 143 -25.85 -13.96 13.35
CA ILE A 143 -25.41 -12.98 14.37
C ILE A 143 -25.04 -13.69 15.68
N GLU A 144 -25.87 -14.64 16.12
CA GLU A 144 -25.60 -15.42 17.33
C GLU A 144 -24.29 -16.20 17.21
N GLU A 145 -24.10 -16.90 16.10
CA GLU A 145 -22.89 -17.68 15.83
C GLU A 145 -21.62 -16.81 15.74
N ILE A 146 -21.73 -15.61 15.14
CA ILE A 146 -20.62 -14.64 15.13
C ILE A 146 -20.28 -14.21 16.56
N LYS A 147 -21.27 -13.85 17.38
CA LYS A 147 -21.05 -13.44 18.77
C LYS A 147 -20.47 -14.60 19.60
N LEU A 148 -20.91 -15.84 19.39
CA LEU A 148 -20.33 -17.04 20.01
C LEU A 148 -18.87 -17.27 19.60
N ALA A 149 -18.55 -17.14 18.31
CA ALA A 149 -17.18 -17.26 17.81
C ALA A 149 -16.26 -16.15 18.37
N ILE A 150 -16.76 -14.92 18.46
CA ILE A 150 -16.08 -13.78 19.08
C ILE A 150 -15.79 -14.09 20.56
N LYS A 151 -16.78 -14.58 21.31
CA LYS A 151 -16.61 -15.01 22.71
C LYS A 151 -15.52 -16.06 22.84
N LYS A 152 -15.56 -17.11 22.01
CA LYS A 152 -14.57 -18.20 22.05
C LYS A 152 -13.15 -17.71 21.76
N THR A 153 -12.98 -16.82 20.78
CA THR A 153 -11.67 -16.29 20.36
C THR A 153 -11.12 -15.25 21.34
N TYR A 154 -11.97 -14.36 21.86
CA TYR A 154 -11.55 -13.17 22.60
C TYR A 154 -11.86 -13.19 24.10
N ALA A 155 -12.50 -14.23 24.65
CA ALA A 155 -12.77 -14.33 26.10
C ALA A 155 -11.51 -14.11 26.95
N LYS A 156 -10.34 -14.58 26.47
CA LYS A 156 -9.06 -14.42 27.17
C LYS A 156 -8.47 -13.00 27.10
N ARG A 157 -9.03 -12.10 26.28
CA ARG A 157 -8.55 -10.73 26.06
C ARG A 157 -9.30 -9.68 26.90
N GLY A 158 -10.25 -10.12 27.74
CA GLY A 158 -11.00 -9.29 28.67
C GLY A 158 -12.33 -8.79 28.13
N GLU A 159 -13.24 -8.46 29.06
CA GLU A 159 -14.64 -8.10 28.75
C GLU A 159 -14.75 -6.85 27.87
N VAL A 160 -13.89 -5.86 28.06
CA VAL A 160 -13.88 -4.62 27.25
C VAL A 160 -13.66 -4.93 25.77
N VAL A 161 -12.73 -5.83 25.44
CA VAL A 161 -12.46 -6.23 24.05
C VAL A 161 -13.65 -6.98 23.47
N LEU A 162 -14.32 -7.80 24.29
CA LEU A 162 -15.50 -8.55 23.88
C LEU A 162 -16.67 -7.62 23.54
N GLN A 163 -16.98 -6.68 24.44
CA GLN A 163 -18.07 -5.71 24.26
C GLN A 163 -17.83 -4.80 23.04
N ARG A 164 -16.58 -4.37 22.79
CA ARG A 164 -16.24 -3.62 21.57
C ARG A 164 -16.53 -4.41 20.29
N ASN A 165 -16.24 -5.71 20.27
CA ASN A 165 -16.56 -6.54 19.11
C ASN A 165 -18.08 -6.72 18.94
N TYR A 166 -18.85 -6.88 20.03
CA TYR A 166 -20.31 -6.95 19.94
C TYR A 166 -20.93 -5.65 19.43
N ALA A 167 -20.48 -4.50 19.96
CA ALA A 167 -20.90 -3.20 19.47
C ALA A 167 -20.57 -3.03 17.98
N ALA A 168 -19.39 -3.48 17.54
CA ALA A 168 -19.03 -3.46 16.14
C ALA A 168 -19.97 -4.33 15.28
N VAL A 169 -20.32 -5.56 15.71
CA VAL A 169 -21.28 -6.42 14.98
C VAL A 169 -22.62 -5.70 14.79
N ASP A 170 -23.18 -5.13 15.86
CA ASP A 170 -24.49 -4.49 15.80
C ASP A 170 -24.45 -3.21 14.94
N ALA A 171 -23.42 -2.38 15.10
CA ALA A 171 -23.21 -1.17 14.30
C ALA A 171 -22.98 -1.48 12.81
N SER A 172 -22.31 -2.60 12.49
CA SER A 172 -22.05 -3.03 11.10
C SER A 172 -23.32 -3.25 10.30
N LEU A 173 -24.35 -3.82 10.95
CA LEU A 173 -25.62 -4.10 10.29
C LEU A 173 -26.43 -2.83 10.05
N ALA A 174 -26.32 -1.84 10.94
CA ALA A 174 -26.97 -0.54 10.78
C ALA A 174 -26.29 0.33 9.71
N ALA A 175 -24.97 0.20 9.58
CA ALA A 175 -24.15 0.95 8.61
C ALA A 175 -24.03 0.26 7.23
N LEU A 176 -24.68 -0.90 7.04
CA LEU A 176 -24.69 -1.60 5.77
C LEU A 176 -25.83 -1.07 4.89
N HIS A 177 -25.47 -0.49 3.75
CA HIS A 177 -26.43 0.17 2.86
C HIS A 177 -26.36 -0.40 1.45
N GLU A 178 -27.53 -0.60 0.84
CA GLU A 178 -27.65 -0.95 -0.58
C GLU A 178 -27.53 0.32 -1.43
N VAL A 179 -26.74 0.26 -2.49
CA VAL A 179 -26.54 1.35 -3.44
C VAL A 179 -27.55 1.20 -4.57
N GLN A 180 -28.27 2.26 -4.88
CA GLN A 180 -29.15 2.30 -6.05
C GLN A 180 -28.30 2.45 -7.30
N VAL A 181 -28.12 1.35 -8.04
CA VAL A 181 -27.28 1.30 -9.23
C VAL A 181 -27.96 2.04 -10.40
N PRO A 182 -27.35 3.11 -10.94
CA PRO A 182 -27.86 3.78 -12.14
C PRO A 182 -27.82 2.88 -13.37
N THR A 183 -28.59 3.22 -14.40
CA THR A 183 -28.65 2.44 -15.65
C THR A 183 -27.51 2.74 -16.62
N ALA A 184 -26.76 3.83 -16.38
CA ALA A 184 -25.68 4.28 -17.24
C ALA A 184 -24.44 4.65 -16.43
N VAL A 185 -23.30 4.50 -17.06
CA VAL A 185 -22.01 4.94 -16.53
C VAL A 185 -21.95 6.46 -16.55
N SER A 186 -21.55 7.06 -15.42
CA SER A 186 -21.38 8.51 -15.24
C SER A 186 -19.91 8.91 -15.07
N SER A 187 -19.05 7.99 -14.64
CA SER A 187 -17.65 8.31 -14.33
C SER A 187 -16.82 8.60 -15.57
N THR A 188 -16.06 9.69 -15.50
CA THR A 188 -15.01 10.03 -16.47
C THR A 188 -13.64 9.50 -16.07
N THR A 189 -13.50 9.05 -14.82
CA THR A 189 -12.25 8.54 -14.26
C THR A 189 -12.09 7.07 -14.62
N ARG A 190 -10.90 6.69 -15.10
CA ARG A 190 -10.59 5.29 -15.41
C ARG A 190 -9.67 4.68 -14.37
N ARG A 191 -9.64 3.36 -14.32
CA ARG A 191 -8.64 2.61 -13.56
C ARG A 191 -7.24 3.09 -13.95
N LEU A 192 -6.39 3.32 -12.95
CA LEU A 192 -5.00 3.67 -13.14
C LEU A 192 -4.25 2.52 -13.81
N PRO A 193 -3.33 2.81 -14.74
CA PRO A 193 -2.46 1.78 -15.27
C PRO A 193 -1.60 1.19 -14.15
N PRO A 194 -1.26 -0.11 -14.20
CA PRO A 194 -0.42 -0.74 -13.17
C PRO A 194 0.96 -0.09 -13.02
N ILE A 195 1.46 0.54 -14.09
CA ILE A 195 2.78 1.13 -14.24
C ILE A 195 2.65 2.46 -15.01
N GLY A 196 3.46 3.45 -14.65
CA GLY A 196 3.52 4.76 -15.31
C GLY A 196 3.99 4.67 -16.77
N ALA A 197 3.53 5.58 -17.63
CA ALA A 197 3.77 5.54 -19.08
C ALA A 197 5.26 5.71 -19.47
N ASP A 198 6.07 6.27 -18.59
CA ASP A 198 7.52 6.52 -18.76
C ASP A 198 8.39 5.29 -18.47
N ALA A 199 7.79 4.17 -18.04
CA ALA A 199 8.54 2.97 -17.73
C ALA A 199 9.17 2.32 -18.99
N PRO A 200 10.35 1.67 -18.87
CA PRO A 200 10.97 0.95 -19.97
C PRO A 200 10.08 -0.15 -20.57
N ASP A 201 10.32 -0.51 -21.83
CA ASP A 201 9.51 -1.48 -22.58
C ASP A 201 9.27 -2.81 -21.83
N PHE A 202 10.31 -3.42 -21.26
CA PHE A 202 10.16 -4.65 -20.49
C PHE A 202 9.23 -4.47 -19.28
N VAL A 203 9.34 -3.33 -18.61
CA VAL A 203 8.50 -2.99 -17.45
C VAL A 203 7.05 -2.82 -17.88
N GLN A 204 6.80 -2.14 -19.02
CA GLN A 204 5.46 -1.97 -19.57
C GLN A 204 4.82 -3.29 -20.02
N ARG A 205 5.55 -4.13 -20.75
CA ARG A 205 4.98 -5.33 -21.37
C ARG A 205 4.91 -6.53 -20.44
N VAL A 206 5.88 -6.67 -19.53
CA VAL A 206 6.02 -7.85 -18.66
C VAL A 206 5.66 -7.53 -17.22
N THR A 207 6.35 -6.56 -16.60
CA THR A 207 6.13 -6.22 -15.18
C THR A 207 4.70 -5.74 -14.94
N ALA A 208 4.14 -4.89 -15.82
CA ALA A 208 2.78 -4.36 -15.65
C ALA A 208 1.71 -5.47 -15.66
N MET A 209 1.86 -6.47 -16.53
CA MET A 209 0.96 -7.64 -16.59
C MET A 209 1.03 -8.47 -15.32
N MET A 210 2.24 -8.70 -14.78
CA MET A 210 2.43 -9.42 -13.53
C MET A 210 1.82 -8.66 -12.35
N ILE A 211 2.02 -7.34 -12.25
CA ILE A 211 1.41 -6.48 -11.22
C ILE A 211 -0.12 -6.47 -11.33
N ALA A 212 -0.67 -6.48 -12.55
CA ALA A 212 -2.11 -6.54 -12.81
C ALA A 212 -2.76 -7.90 -12.47
N GLY A 213 -1.98 -8.89 -11.99
CA GLY A 213 -2.47 -10.24 -11.75
C GLY A 213 -2.73 -11.04 -13.03
N GLN A 214 -2.12 -10.63 -14.14
CA GLN A 214 -2.25 -11.23 -15.47
C GLN A 214 -0.95 -11.90 -15.94
N GLY A 215 -0.06 -12.24 -15.00
CA GLY A 215 1.23 -12.87 -15.30
C GLY A 215 1.10 -14.21 -16.02
N ASP A 216 0.06 -15.01 -15.72
CA ASP A 216 -0.21 -16.29 -16.38
C ASP A 216 -0.52 -16.16 -17.88
N LEU A 217 -0.84 -14.96 -18.38
CA LEU A 217 -1.08 -14.71 -19.81
C LEU A 217 0.21 -14.47 -20.60
N LEU A 218 1.34 -14.28 -19.92
CA LEU A 218 2.63 -14.03 -20.58
C LEU A 218 3.16 -15.32 -21.22
N PRO A 219 3.53 -15.30 -22.51
CA PRO A 219 4.17 -16.46 -23.12
C PRO A 219 5.59 -16.64 -22.57
N VAL A 220 6.13 -17.86 -22.66
CA VAL A 220 7.52 -18.16 -22.25
C VAL A 220 8.53 -17.22 -22.95
N SER A 221 8.27 -16.83 -24.20
CA SER A 221 9.11 -15.91 -24.98
C SER A 221 9.14 -14.47 -24.45
N ALA A 222 8.25 -14.10 -23.53
CA ALA A 222 8.28 -12.79 -22.89
C ALA A 222 9.32 -12.71 -21.76
N LEU A 223 9.83 -13.85 -21.28
CA LEU A 223 10.73 -13.91 -20.12
C LEU A 223 12.19 -14.05 -20.55
N PRO A 224 13.14 -13.44 -19.80
CA PRO A 224 14.57 -13.64 -20.01
C PRO A 224 14.96 -15.10 -19.81
N VAL A 225 15.83 -15.63 -20.68
CA VAL A 225 16.25 -17.05 -20.65
C VAL A 225 17.10 -17.42 -19.44
N ASP A 226 17.75 -16.44 -18.83
CA ASP A 226 18.63 -16.57 -17.66
C ASP A 226 17.96 -16.09 -16.36
N GLY A 227 16.72 -15.60 -16.42
CA GLY A 227 16.01 -15.04 -15.28
C GLY A 227 16.51 -13.67 -14.81
N THR A 228 17.31 -12.95 -15.60
CA THR A 228 17.80 -11.61 -15.25
C THR A 228 16.72 -10.54 -15.46
N PHE A 229 16.37 -9.80 -14.40
CA PHE A 229 15.36 -8.72 -14.47
C PHE A 229 16.01 -7.32 -14.39
N PRO A 230 15.37 -6.29 -14.98
CA PRO A 230 15.85 -4.92 -14.87
C PRO A 230 15.77 -4.40 -13.42
N THR A 231 16.72 -3.53 -13.08
CA THR A 231 16.79 -2.81 -11.81
C THR A 231 15.91 -1.56 -11.83
N GLY A 232 15.67 -0.98 -10.64
CA GLY A 232 15.00 0.30 -10.46
C GLY A 232 13.51 0.26 -10.79
N THR A 233 12.89 -0.91 -10.74
CA THR A 233 11.51 -1.11 -11.20
C THR A 233 10.47 -0.83 -10.12
N ALA A 234 10.83 -0.89 -8.83
CA ALA A 234 9.91 -0.61 -7.73
C ALA A 234 9.31 0.81 -7.77
N ARG A 235 10.04 1.79 -8.33
CA ARG A 235 9.58 3.19 -8.45
C ARG A 235 8.31 3.35 -9.28
N PHE A 236 7.99 2.40 -10.14
CA PHE A 236 6.84 2.45 -11.02
C PHE A 236 5.56 1.88 -10.40
N GLU A 237 5.64 1.20 -9.25
CA GLU A 237 4.45 0.59 -8.64
C GLU A 237 3.50 1.63 -8.03
N LYS A 238 4.06 2.64 -7.37
CA LYS A 238 3.32 3.72 -6.70
C LYS A 238 2.14 3.19 -5.88
N ARG A 239 2.37 2.18 -5.04
CA ARG A 239 1.32 1.28 -4.50
C ARG A 239 0.19 1.97 -3.72
N GLY A 240 0.51 3.09 -3.10
CA GLY A 240 -0.46 3.99 -2.47
C GLY A 240 -1.10 3.49 -1.18
N ILE A 241 -0.42 2.62 -0.41
CA ILE A 241 -1.02 1.81 0.66
C ILE A 241 -1.22 2.52 2.02
N ALA A 242 -0.62 3.70 2.22
CA ALA A 242 -0.72 4.42 3.48
C ALA A 242 -2.07 5.14 3.64
N VAL A 243 -2.64 5.07 4.85
CA VAL A 243 -3.82 5.86 5.25
C VAL A 243 -3.42 7.29 5.64
N GLU A 244 -2.30 7.42 6.35
CA GLU A 244 -1.69 8.70 6.74
C GLU A 244 -0.27 8.78 6.20
N ILE A 245 0.17 9.99 5.85
CA ILE A 245 1.53 10.27 5.38
C ILE A 245 2.18 11.39 6.22
N PRO A 246 3.52 11.41 6.32
CA PRO A 246 4.21 12.45 7.06
C PRO A 246 4.24 13.78 6.28
N ILE A 247 3.77 14.85 6.89
CA ILE A 247 3.79 16.21 6.34
C ILE A 247 4.85 17.05 7.07
N TRP A 248 5.72 17.69 6.28
CA TRP A 248 6.87 18.45 6.76
C TRP A 248 6.52 19.90 7.12
N ASP A 249 6.97 20.34 8.29
CA ASP A 249 6.90 21.72 8.77
C ASP A 249 8.32 22.31 8.74
N ALA A 250 8.57 23.17 7.78
CA ALA A 250 9.87 23.77 7.56
C ALA A 250 10.29 24.70 8.69
N ASP A 251 9.37 25.39 9.38
CA ASP A 251 9.70 26.42 10.36
C ASP A 251 10.34 25.80 11.60
N ILE A 252 9.85 24.64 12.02
CA ILE A 252 10.36 23.88 13.18
C ILE A 252 11.61 23.07 12.81
N CYS A 253 11.77 22.69 11.54
CA CYS A 253 12.81 21.76 11.12
C CYS A 253 14.24 22.26 11.35
N ILE A 254 15.04 21.43 12.04
CA ILE A 254 16.46 21.66 12.30
C ILE A 254 17.41 21.03 11.26
N GLN A 255 16.87 20.48 10.17
CA GLN A 255 17.65 19.96 9.02
C GLN A 255 18.63 18.83 9.37
N CYS A 256 18.26 17.93 10.29
CA CYS A 256 19.15 16.86 10.76
C CYS A 256 19.20 15.62 9.85
N GLY A 257 18.23 15.46 8.94
CA GLY A 257 18.16 14.31 8.02
C GLY A 257 17.69 12.98 8.64
N LEU A 258 17.42 12.92 9.96
CA LEU A 258 17.05 11.67 10.64
C LEU A 258 15.80 11.00 10.05
N CYS A 259 14.80 11.80 9.66
CA CYS A 259 13.58 11.30 9.02
C CYS A 259 13.86 10.57 7.70
N SER A 260 14.80 11.07 6.89
CA SER A 260 15.28 10.41 5.65
C SER A 260 16.10 9.16 5.96
N LEU A 261 16.98 9.22 6.98
CA LEU A 261 17.82 8.10 7.39
C LEU A 261 16.98 6.87 7.77
N VAL A 262 16.02 7.06 8.67
CA VAL A 262 15.25 5.95 9.24
C VAL A 262 14.14 5.45 8.33
N CYS A 263 13.85 6.14 7.22
CA CYS A 263 12.78 5.73 6.32
C CYS A 263 13.11 4.37 5.68
N PRO A 264 12.33 3.30 5.97
CA PRO A 264 12.64 1.96 5.49
C PRO A 264 12.34 1.77 3.99
N HIS A 265 11.66 2.72 3.35
CA HIS A 265 11.27 2.61 1.94
C HIS A 265 11.84 3.74 1.08
N ALA A 266 12.71 4.59 1.64
CA ALA A 266 13.15 5.83 0.99
C ALA A 266 11.96 6.71 0.51
N ALA A 267 10.82 6.63 1.20
CA ALA A 267 9.60 7.35 0.87
C ALA A 267 9.54 8.76 1.48
N ILE A 268 10.56 9.16 2.25
CA ILE A 268 10.80 10.54 2.61
C ILE A 268 12.28 10.83 2.42
N ARG A 269 12.59 11.90 1.68
CA ARG A 269 13.95 12.21 1.25
C ARG A 269 14.26 13.67 1.49
N MET A 270 15.55 13.96 1.51
CA MET A 270 16.10 15.29 1.71
C MET A 270 16.97 15.62 0.50
N LYS A 271 16.79 16.81 -0.07
CA LYS A 271 17.68 17.36 -1.12
C LYS A 271 18.18 18.74 -0.71
N VAL A 272 19.39 19.05 -1.16
CA VAL A 272 20.01 20.38 -1.08
C VAL A 272 20.35 20.79 -2.50
N PHE A 273 19.99 22.00 -2.87
CA PHE A 273 20.11 22.51 -4.24
C PHE A 273 20.31 24.04 -4.23
N GLY A 274 20.92 24.56 -5.29
CA GLY A 274 21.14 26.00 -5.44
C GLY A 274 19.82 26.77 -5.56
N GLU A 275 19.82 28.03 -5.13
CA GLU A 275 18.62 28.88 -5.03
C GLU A 275 17.76 28.92 -6.31
N GLY A 276 18.40 28.99 -7.48
CA GLY A 276 17.71 29.04 -8.77
C GLY A 276 17.01 27.74 -9.20
N ALA A 277 17.35 26.58 -8.62
CA ALA A 277 16.77 25.29 -9.03
C ALA A 277 15.28 25.16 -8.66
N ALA A 278 14.80 25.98 -7.71
CA ALA A 278 13.38 26.01 -7.32
C ALA A 278 12.55 27.06 -8.07
N ALA A 279 13.07 27.67 -9.14
CA ALA A 279 12.35 28.72 -9.88
C ALA A 279 11.03 28.23 -10.50
N ALA A 280 10.99 26.97 -10.96
CA ALA A 280 9.80 26.33 -11.54
C ALA A 280 9.01 25.50 -10.52
N ALA A 281 9.27 25.68 -9.23
CA ALA A 281 8.61 24.88 -8.19
C ALA A 281 7.11 25.19 -8.12
N PRO A 282 6.25 24.16 -7.90
CA PRO A 282 4.85 24.38 -7.59
C PRO A 282 4.67 25.34 -6.39
N ALA A 283 3.58 26.10 -6.36
CA ALA A 283 3.30 27.02 -5.24
C ALA A 283 3.26 26.32 -3.86
N SER A 284 2.91 25.04 -3.85
CA SER A 284 2.90 24.18 -2.66
C SER A 284 4.26 23.61 -2.26
N PHE A 285 5.32 23.86 -3.04
CA PHE A 285 6.62 23.23 -2.82
C PHE A 285 7.42 23.97 -1.75
N VAL A 286 7.39 23.42 -0.54
CA VAL A 286 8.03 24.02 0.63
C VAL A 286 9.53 23.77 0.63
N THR A 287 10.28 24.78 1.06
CA THR A 287 11.74 24.84 0.99
C THR A 287 12.27 25.74 2.10
N LYS A 288 13.49 25.47 2.58
CA LYS A 288 14.14 26.23 3.66
C LYS A 288 15.58 26.56 3.28
N ALA A 289 16.11 27.68 3.77
CA ALA A 289 17.54 27.99 3.62
C ALA A 289 18.41 26.89 4.25
N TRP A 290 19.45 26.45 3.54
CA TRP A 290 20.38 25.45 4.04
C TRP A 290 21.29 26.03 5.12
N SER A 291 21.41 25.31 6.25
CA SER A 291 22.24 25.72 7.39
C SER A 291 23.62 25.04 7.43
N GLY A 292 23.94 24.19 6.44
CA GLY A 292 25.26 23.57 6.36
C GLY A 292 26.35 24.62 6.10
N LYS A 293 27.55 24.37 6.62
CA LYS A 293 28.70 25.28 6.39
C LYS A 293 29.43 24.96 5.07
N GLU A 294 29.10 23.82 4.48
CA GLU A 294 29.80 23.28 3.31
C GLU A 294 29.39 24.01 2.02
N THR A 295 28.15 24.49 1.95
CA THR A 295 27.64 25.28 0.83
C THR A 295 26.86 26.49 1.37
N SER A 296 27.10 27.67 0.79
CA SER A 296 26.45 28.94 1.18
C SER A 296 25.44 29.34 0.11
N GLY A 297 24.26 29.82 0.52
CA GLY A 297 23.20 30.25 -0.40
C GLY A 297 22.29 29.12 -0.91
N ASP A 298 22.58 27.87 -0.59
CA ASP A 298 21.74 26.75 -0.98
C ASP A 298 20.42 26.71 -0.22
N ARG A 299 19.44 26.03 -0.82
CA ARG A 299 18.16 25.71 -0.19
C ARG A 299 18.00 24.21 -0.06
N MET A 300 17.09 23.80 0.81
CA MET A 300 16.82 22.41 1.09
C MET A 300 15.32 22.15 1.19
N THR A 301 14.94 20.90 0.98
CA THR A 301 13.58 20.42 1.19
C THR A 301 13.59 19.02 1.78
N ILE A 302 12.52 18.68 2.48
CA ILE A 302 12.20 17.31 2.87
C ILE A 302 10.87 16.97 2.21
N GLN A 303 10.89 15.99 1.31
CA GLN A 303 9.72 15.65 0.50
C GLN A 303 9.33 14.19 0.71
N VAL A 304 8.03 13.95 0.89
CA VAL A 304 7.44 12.62 0.95
C VAL A 304 7.03 12.15 -0.45
N ALA A 305 7.24 10.87 -0.73
CA ALA A 305 6.67 10.13 -1.86
C ALA A 305 5.32 9.55 -1.42
N PRO A 306 4.17 10.21 -1.68
CA PRO A 306 2.90 9.84 -1.03
C PRO A 306 2.37 8.46 -1.46
N ASP A 307 2.75 8.00 -2.66
CA ASP A 307 2.34 6.70 -3.17
C ASP A 307 3.28 5.56 -2.81
N ASP A 308 4.46 5.86 -2.29
CA ASP A 308 5.42 4.83 -1.86
C ASP A 308 5.58 4.79 -0.32
N CYS A 309 5.03 5.78 0.38
CA CYS A 309 4.95 5.77 1.83
C CYS A 309 4.05 4.63 2.32
N THR A 310 4.48 3.94 3.38
CA THR A 310 3.71 2.88 4.03
C THR A 310 3.02 3.33 5.32
N GLY A 311 3.11 4.61 5.68
CA GLY A 311 2.47 5.17 6.87
C GLY A 311 3.03 4.66 8.21
N CYS A 312 4.28 4.18 8.26
CA CYS A 312 4.83 3.52 9.45
C CYS A 312 5.13 4.45 10.64
N GLY A 313 5.11 5.78 10.47
CA GLY A 313 5.34 6.74 11.55
C GLY A 313 6.79 6.89 12.05
N VAL A 314 7.71 6.00 11.70
CA VAL A 314 9.11 5.99 12.23
C VAL A 314 9.84 7.33 12.03
N CYS A 315 9.61 8.01 10.91
CA CYS A 315 10.20 9.33 10.63
C CYS A 315 9.67 10.44 11.57
N VAL A 316 8.41 10.35 11.98
CA VAL A 316 7.78 11.26 12.97
C VAL A 316 8.26 10.93 14.37
N ASP A 317 8.39 9.66 14.71
CA ASP A 317 8.85 9.22 16.03
C ASP A 317 10.27 9.72 16.33
N VAL A 318 11.20 9.52 15.38
CA VAL A 318 12.60 9.93 15.53
C VAL A 318 12.81 11.44 15.48
N CYS A 319 11.84 12.22 14.98
CA CYS A 319 12.02 13.65 14.79
C CYS A 319 12.24 14.35 16.15
N PRO A 320 13.43 14.96 16.37
CA PRO A 320 13.77 15.59 17.64
C PRO A 320 13.22 17.02 17.77
N ALA A 321 12.86 17.64 16.64
CA ALA A 321 12.43 19.03 16.59
C ALA A 321 10.94 19.16 16.90
N ARG A 322 10.61 20.00 17.89
CA ARG A 322 9.25 20.23 18.40
C ARG A 322 8.91 21.71 18.38
N SER A 323 7.64 22.03 18.15
CA SER A 323 7.13 23.39 18.31
C SER A 323 7.32 23.85 19.76
N LYS A 324 7.64 25.14 19.92
CA LYS A 324 7.71 25.79 21.23
C LYS A 324 6.32 26.06 21.81
N GLU A 325 5.30 26.16 20.94
CA GLU A 325 3.92 26.50 21.31
C GLU A 325 3.07 25.24 21.57
N ALA A 326 3.30 24.18 20.79
CA ALA A 326 2.57 22.93 20.90
C ALA A 326 3.54 21.73 21.03
N VAL A 327 3.78 21.26 22.25
CA VAL A 327 4.79 20.21 22.56
C VAL A 327 4.60 18.89 21.79
N LYS A 328 3.37 18.60 21.35
CA LYS A 328 3.03 17.41 20.54
C LYS A 328 3.27 17.61 19.04
N HIS A 329 3.35 18.86 18.56
CA HIS A 329 3.61 19.19 17.16
C HIS A 329 5.11 19.16 16.89
N LYS A 330 5.53 18.29 15.96
CA LYS A 330 6.93 18.14 15.55
C LYS A 330 7.19 18.83 14.22
N ALA A 331 8.45 18.87 13.77
CA ALA A 331 8.77 19.32 12.40
C ALA A 331 8.24 18.39 11.29
N ILE A 332 7.70 17.23 11.66
CA ILE A 332 7.04 16.31 10.75
C ILE A 332 5.98 15.53 11.51
N ASN A 333 4.77 15.43 10.96
CA ASN A 333 3.63 14.80 11.65
C ASN A 333 2.83 13.95 10.66
N MET A 334 2.17 12.91 11.16
CA MET A 334 1.24 12.12 10.33
C MET A 334 -0.03 12.93 10.08
N SER A 335 -0.53 12.88 8.86
CA SER A 335 -1.80 13.52 8.48
C SER A 335 -2.54 12.65 7.46
N PRO A 336 -3.87 12.75 7.37
CA PRO A 336 -4.67 11.99 6.41
C PRO A 336 -4.14 12.13 4.99
N LYS A 337 -3.85 11.00 4.33
CA LYS A 337 -3.25 11.01 2.99
C LYS A 337 -4.11 11.73 1.96
N LEU A 338 -5.43 11.50 1.99
CA LEU A 338 -6.36 12.00 0.98
C LEU A 338 -6.39 13.54 0.92
N GLU A 339 -6.21 14.23 2.04
CA GLU A 339 -6.20 15.70 2.11
C GLU A 339 -4.93 16.33 1.49
N HIS A 340 -3.89 15.51 1.26
CA HIS A 340 -2.59 15.97 0.81
C HIS A 340 -2.10 15.29 -0.48
N LEU A 341 -2.80 14.26 -0.95
CA LEU A 341 -2.31 13.35 -1.98
C LEU A 341 -1.89 14.05 -3.26
N ASP A 342 -2.77 14.84 -3.86
CA ASP A 342 -2.50 15.47 -5.16
C ASP A 342 -1.40 16.54 -5.07
N ARG A 343 -1.38 17.28 -3.96
CA ARG A 343 -0.34 18.24 -3.65
C ARG A 343 1.03 17.55 -3.53
N GLU A 344 1.10 16.50 -2.73
CA GLU A 344 2.37 15.80 -2.49
C GLU A 344 2.84 14.99 -3.70
N ARG A 345 1.94 14.52 -4.58
CA ARG A 345 2.32 13.93 -5.87
C ARG A 345 3.04 14.96 -6.74
N THR A 346 2.40 16.11 -6.94
CA THR A 346 2.96 17.22 -7.72
C THR A 346 4.31 17.69 -7.14
N ASN A 347 4.40 17.84 -5.81
CA ASN A 347 5.62 18.22 -5.14
C ASN A 347 6.72 17.14 -5.26
N PHE A 348 6.38 15.85 -5.17
CA PHE A 348 7.34 14.77 -5.30
C PHE A 348 7.87 14.64 -6.73
N ASP A 349 7.03 14.83 -7.74
CA ASP A 349 7.47 14.85 -9.15
C ASP A 349 8.47 16.00 -9.40
N PHE A 350 8.18 17.19 -8.86
CA PHE A 350 9.14 18.30 -8.91
C PHE A 350 10.42 17.98 -8.13
N PHE A 351 10.33 17.37 -6.95
CA PHE A 351 11.49 16.94 -6.16
C PHE A 351 12.41 15.97 -6.94
N LEU A 352 11.84 15.07 -7.72
CA LEU A 352 12.60 14.16 -8.57
C LEU A 352 13.35 14.90 -9.70
N SER A 353 12.84 16.05 -10.17
CA SER A 353 13.49 16.88 -11.18
C SER A 353 14.67 17.71 -10.65
N LEU A 354 14.76 17.90 -9.33
CA LEU A 354 15.85 18.66 -8.71
C LEU A 354 17.20 17.93 -8.84
N PRO A 355 18.31 18.66 -9.00
CA PRO A 355 19.63 18.05 -9.12
C PRO A 355 20.01 17.29 -7.85
N GLU A 356 20.75 16.20 -8.02
CA GLU A 356 21.38 15.50 -6.90
C GLU A 356 22.58 16.30 -6.36
N ALA A 357 22.80 16.23 -5.06
CA ALA A 357 23.90 16.96 -4.42
C ALA A 357 25.28 16.46 -4.90
N ASP A 358 26.22 17.39 -5.12
CA ASP A 358 27.61 17.02 -5.43
C ASP A 358 28.25 16.36 -4.20
N ARG A 359 28.57 15.07 -4.33
CA ARG A 359 29.18 14.25 -3.27
C ARG A 359 30.50 14.81 -2.73
N ARG A 360 31.19 15.67 -3.49
CA ARG A 360 32.44 16.32 -3.08
C ARG A 360 32.22 17.52 -2.15
N GLN A 361 31.00 18.07 -2.15
CA GLN A 361 30.65 19.28 -1.41
C GLN A 361 30.02 18.99 -0.05
N VAL A 362 29.66 17.74 0.24
CA VAL A 362 28.95 17.38 1.48
C VAL A 362 29.67 16.25 2.20
N LYS A 363 29.79 16.36 3.53
CA LYS A 363 30.45 15.36 4.37
C LYS A 363 29.64 14.07 4.47
N SER A 364 30.07 13.04 3.76
CA SER A 364 29.40 11.74 3.67
C SER A 364 29.40 10.94 4.98
N ASP A 365 30.33 11.21 5.89
CA ASP A 365 30.51 10.52 7.18
C ASP A 365 29.61 11.05 8.30
N THR A 366 28.73 12.01 7.99
CA THR A 366 27.73 12.53 8.92
C THR A 366 26.33 12.04 8.56
N VAL A 367 25.45 11.92 9.56
CA VAL A 367 24.02 11.62 9.30
C VAL A 367 23.43 12.64 8.34
N LYS A 368 23.54 13.93 8.65
CA LYS A 368 22.99 15.01 7.82
C LYS A 368 23.50 14.95 6.37
N GLY A 369 24.80 14.76 6.17
CA GLY A 369 25.40 14.74 4.85
C GLY A 369 25.15 13.46 4.05
N SER A 370 25.11 12.29 4.69
CA SER A 370 24.74 11.05 3.98
C SER A 370 23.31 11.09 3.42
N GLN A 371 22.41 11.83 4.06
CA GLN A 371 20.98 11.84 3.72
C GLN A 371 20.58 12.80 2.60
N VAL A 372 21.51 13.61 2.10
CA VAL A 372 21.28 14.41 0.88
C VAL A 372 21.65 13.66 -0.40
N PHE A 373 22.29 12.50 -0.28
CA PHE A 373 22.63 11.66 -1.43
C PHE A 373 21.45 10.79 -1.86
N GLU A 374 21.35 10.59 -3.17
CA GLU A 374 20.39 9.70 -3.80
C GLU A 374 20.48 8.27 -3.20
N PRO A 375 19.37 7.72 -2.68
CA PRO A 375 19.30 6.31 -2.31
C PRO A 375 19.11 5.44 -3.57
N LEU A 376 19.91 4.37 -3.71
CA LEU A 376 19.75 3.37 -4.78
C LEU A 376 19.11 2.07 -4.28
N PHE A 377 18.44 2.14 -3.14
CA PHE A 377 17.54 1.11 -2.61
C PHE A 377 16.26 1.79 -2.14
N GLU A 378 15.19 1.67 -2.91
CA GLU A 378 13.95 2.43 -2.72
C GLU A 378 12.69 1.57 -2.92
N PHE A 379 11.65 1.86 -2.14
CA PHE A 379 10.29 1.34 -2.35
C PHE A 379 10.15 -0.20 -2.32
N SER A 380 10.97 -0.87 -1.49
CA SER A 380 10.97 -2.33 -1.37
C SER A 380 9.64 -2.92 -0.87
N GLY A 381 9.45 -4.22 -1.11
CA GLY A 381 8.29 -4.98 -0.60
C GLY A 381 8.32 -5.29 0.91
N ALA A 382 9.21 -4.64 1.67
CA ALA A 382 9.38 -4.87 3.10
C ALA A 382 8.19 -4.37 3.94
N CYS A 383 8.09 -4.87 5.17
CA CYS A 383 7.07 -4.46 6.13
C CYS A 383 7.11 -2.94 6.40
N ALA A 384 5.96 -2.36 6.75
CA ALA A 384 5.93 -1.01 7.32
C ALA A 384 6.78 -0.95 8.60
N GLY A 385 7.78 -0.04 8.62
CA GLY A 385 8.71 0.06 9.75
C GLY A 385 9.78 -1.04 9.80
N CYS A 386 10.13 -1.65 8.66
CA CYS A 386 11.18 -2.67 8.61
C CYS A 386 12.52 -2.16 9.19
N GLY A 387 13.13 -2.95 10.06
CA GLY A 387 14.42 -2.61 10.66
C GLY A 387 15.64 -2.88 9.79
N GLU A 388 15.51 -3.61 8.67
CA GLU A 388 16.65 -4.00 7.82
C GLU A 388 16.96 -2.96 6.72
N THR A 389 15.93 -2.46 6.04
CA THR A 389 16.07 -1.67 4.82
C THR A 389 16.70 -0.28 4.99
N PRO A 390 16.58 0.44 6.13
CA PRO A 390 17.33 1.68 6.33
C PRO A 390 18.86 1.49 6.21
N TYR A 391 19.38 0.33 6.61
CA TYR A 391 20.81 0.01 6.50
C TYR A 391 21.23 -0.18 5.03
N LEU A 392 20.46 -0.92 4.24
CA LEU A 392 20.72 -1.10 2.81
C LEU A 392 20.61 0.22 2.06
N LYS A 393 19.59 1.03 2.36
CA LYS A 393 19.44 2.39 1.82
C LYS A 393 20.69 3.23 2.09
N LEU A 394 21.15 3.30 3.34
CA LEU A 394 22.36 4.05 3.68
C LEU A 394 23.60 3.51 2.96
N LEU A 395 23.76 2.18 2.89
CA LEU A 395 24.86 1.55 2.15
C LEU A 395 24.88 2.02 0.69
N THR A 396 23.71 2.04 0.03
CA THR A 396 23.63 2.49 -1.37
C THR A 396 23.89 3.99 -1.52
N GLN A 397 23.49 4.82 -0.55
CA GLN A 397 23.81 6.25 -0.56
C GLN A 397 25.32 6.47 -0.50
N LEU A 398 26.07 5.64 0.23
CA LEU A 398 27.52 5.78 0.39
C LEU A 398 28.34 5.12 -0.72
N PHE A 399 27.92 3.94 -1.21
CA PHE A 399 28.75 3.08 -2.08
C PHE A 399 28.00 2.47 -3.27
N GLY A 400 26.74 2.85 -3.50
CA GLY A 400 25.84 2.16 -4.42
C GLY A 400 26.32 2.14 -5.87
N ASP A 401 27.10 3.12 -6.32
CA ASP A 401 27.61 3.24 -7.70
C ASP A 401 28.68 2.17 -8.06
N ARG A 402 29.12 1.39 -7.07
CA ARG A 402 30.20 0.39 -7.22
C ARG A 402 30.05 -0.83 -6.30
N THR A 403 28.85 -1.09 -5.80
CA THR A 403 28.58 -2.23 -4.91
C THR A 403 28.18 -3.47 -5.71
N LEU A 404 28.72 -4.63 -5.32
CA LEU A 404 28.19 -5.94 -5.69
C LEU A 404 27.54 -6.56 -4.45
N VAL A 405 26.34 -7.10 -4.58
CA VAL A 405 25.57 -7.69 -3.49
C VAL A 405 25.34 -9.16 -3.77
N ALA A 406 26.00 -10.03 -3.01
CA ALA A 406 25.59 -11.42 -2.82
C ALA A 406 24.64 -11.47 -1.61
N ASN A 407 23.39 -11.84 -1.85
CA ASN A 407 22.34 -11.81 -0.84
C ASN A 407 21.85 -13.22 -0.52
N ALA A 408 21.97 -13.64 0.74
CA ALA A 408 21.45 -14.93 1.19
C ALA A 408 19.91 -14.96 1.11
N THR A 409 19.34 -16.14 0.91
CA THR A 409 17.89 -16.28 0.94
C THR A 409 17.32 -15.95 2.33
N GLY A 410 16.27 -15.15 2.37
CA GLY A 410 15.71 -14.60 3.60
C GLY A 410 14.95 -13.29 3.36
N CYS A 411 14.62 -12.56 4.43
CA CYS A 411 13.90 -11.28 4.34
C CYS A 411 14.49 -10.34 3.28
N SER A 412 15.82 -10.18 3.30
CA SER A 412 16.57 -9.33 2.38
C SER A 412 16.45 -9.74 0.92
N SER A 413 16.46 -11.04 0.62
CA SER A 413 16.19 -11.52 -0.74
C SER A 413 14.74 -11.30 -1.18
N ILE A 414 13.77 -11.43 -0.26
CA ILE A 414 12.35 -11.27 -0.59
C ILE A 414 12.03 -9.81 -0.87
N PHE A 415 12.37 -8.89 0.03
CA PHE A 415 12.08 -7.48 -0.26
C PHE A 415 13.06 -6.87 -1.27
N GLY A 416 14.24 -7.49 -1.50
CA GLY A 416 15.28 -7.02 -2.40
C GLY A 416 15.18 -7.54 -3.84
N GLY A 417 14.54 -8.69 -4.06
CA GLY A 417 14.55 -9.34 -5.37
C GLY A 417 13.29 -10.15 -5.70
N ASN A 418 12.18 -9.96 -4.97
CA ASN A 418 10.94 -10.62 -5.33
C ASN A 418 10.27 -9.95 -6.54
N LEU A 419 10.34 -10.65 -7.67
CA LEU A 419 9.77 -10.26 -8.95
C LEU A 419 8.25 -9.97 -8.86
N PRO A 420 7.72 -9.04 -9.67
CA PRO A 420 8.32 -8.50 -10.89
C PRO A 420 9.09 -7.18 -10.71
N THR A 421 9.20 -6.68 -9.48
CA THR A 421 9.86 -5.40 -9.19
C THR A 421 11.00 -5.55 -8.18
N THR A 422 12.03 -4.74 -8.33
CA THR A 422 13.16 -4.68 -7.39
C THR A 422 13.43 -3.25 -6.92
N PRO A 423 13.80 -3.06 -5.62
CA PRO A 423 14.19 -1.78 -5.06
C PRO A 423 15.60 -1.33 -5.42
N TRP A 424 16.47 -2.23 -5.91
CA TRP A 424 17.85 -1.87 -6.30
C TRP A 424 17.78 -0.99 -7.55
N SER A 425 18.29 0.23 -7.48
CA SER A 425 18.18 1.24 -8.54
C SER A 425 19.55 1.65 -9.09
N VAL A 426 19.55 2.55 -10.06
CA VAL A 426 20.76 3.15 -10.66
C VAL A 426 20.69 4.65 -10.57
N ASN A 427 21.85 5.30 -10.46
CA ASN A 427 21.96 6.75 -10.49
C ASN A 427 21.84 7.30 -11.92
N ALA A 428 21.92 8.63 -12.07
CA ALA A 428 21.86 9.30 -13.37
C ALA A 428 22.97 8.89 -14.38
N GLN A 429 24.06 8.25 -13.93
CA GLN A 429 25.10 7.69 -14.81
C GLN A 429 24.86 6.22 -15.16
N GLY A 430 23.72 5.65 -14.77
CA GLY A 430 23.39 4.24 -14.98
C GLY A 430 24.17 3.28 -14.08
N ARG A 431 24.80 3.78 -13.01
CA ARG A 431 25.55 2.97 -12.05
C ARG A 431 24.72 2.70 -10.81
N GLY A 432 24.73 1.45 -10.35
CA GLY A 432 24.03 1.04 -9.14
C GLY A 432 24.48 -0.34 -8.68
N PRO A 433 23.94 -0.83 -7.55
CA PRO A 433 24.32 -2.13 -7.02
C PRO A 433 23.96 -3.25 -8.00
N ALA A 434 24.92 -4.11 -8.35
CA ALA A 434 24.60 -5.38 -8.99
C ALA A 434 24.22 -6.38 -7.90
N TRP A 435 23.03 -6.96 -7.98
CA TRP A 435 22.46 -7.81 -6.95
C TRP A 435 22.22 -9.23 -7.45
N SER A 436 22.54 -10.22 -6.62
CA SER A 436 22.26 -11.63 -6.89
C SER A 436 21.90 -12.36 -5.59
N ASN A 437 21.00 -13.34 -5.72
CA ASN A 437 20.69 -14.32 -4.68
C ASN A 437 20.93 -15.71 -5.28
N SER A 438 21.90 -16.43 -4.73
CA SER A 438 22.13 -17.84 -5.07
C SER A 438 21.17 -18.70 -4.25
N LEU A 439 21.62 -19.22 -3.10
CA LEU A 439 20.82 -20.02 -2.19
C LEU A 439 20.90 -19.46 -0.75
N PHE A 440 20.34 -20.21 0.19
CA PHE A 440 20.38 -19.84 1.60
C PHE A 440 21.75 -20.13 2.20
N GLU A 441 22.36 -21.22 1.77
CA GLU A 441 23.51 -21.88 2.39
C GLU A 441 24.87 -21.49 1.80
N ASP A 442 24.92 -20.75 0.68
CA ASP A 442 26.15 -20.53 -0.13
C ASP A 442 26.49 -19.05 -0.36
N ASN A 443 25.99 -18.15 0.49
CA ASN A 443 26.12 -16.70 0.24
C ASN A 443 27.52 -16.10 0.46
N ALA A 444 28.34 -16.71 1.32
CA ALA A 444 29.67 -16.21 1.71
C ALA A 444 30.76 -16.98 0.97
#